data_AF-A0A4R6LYF1-F1
#
_entry.id   AF-A0A4R6LYF1-F1
#
_cell.length_a   1.000
_cell.length_b   1.000
_cell.length_c   1.000
_cell.angle_alpha   90.00
_cell.angle_beta   90.00
_cell.angle_gamma   90.00
#
_symmetry.space_group_name_H-M   'P 1'
#
loop_
_entity.id
_entity.type
_entity.pdbx_description
1 polymer ?
#
loop_
_entity_poly.entity_id
_entity_poly.type
_entity_poly.pdbx_seq_one_letter_code
_entity_poly.pdbx_strand_id
1 'polypeptide(L)'
;MSRRSPSRNQISLIPELVKNRIENKPHAARFFFYIASVLYLPFYETEYQGTPPYDRPTLVALILYSLYKGQFTPEEMIEFAKENLGAIWILGKMSLPSAKTLSRVIADILDNIELIFEQVICLCHTFNLIGQERMYIDGTKTKANASKHKAMSYEYMCKK
;
A
#
# COMPACT_ATOMS: atom_id res chain seq x y z
N MET A 1 37.81 -24.66 -0.67
CA MET A 1 36.58 -23.86 -0.89
C MET A 1 36.18 -23.20 0.42
N SER A 2 36.19 -21.86 0.48
CA SER A 2 35.72 -21.13 1.66
C SER A 2 34.22 -21.37 1.84
N ARG A 3 33.82 -22.00 2.95
CA ARG A 3 32.41 -22.15 3.31
C ARG A 3 31.93 -20.80 3.85
N ARG A 4 30.98 -20.18 3.16
CA ARG A 4 30.24 -19.01 3.68
C ARG A 4 29.32 -19.48 4.81
N SER A 5 29.87 -19.65 6.02
CA SER A 5 29.08 -20.00 7.19
C SER A 5 28.32 -18.76 7.69
N PRO A 6 27.00 -18.84 7.92
CA PRO A 6 26.24 -17.70 8.43
C PRO A 6 26.64 -17.41 9.89
N SER A 7 27.06 -16.17 10.17
CA SER A 7 27.27 -15.70 11.54
C SER A 7 25.99 -15.02 12.05
N ARG A 8 25.22 -15.72 12.89
CA ARG A 8 23.98 -15.18 13.49
C ARG A 8 24.26 -14.20 14.64
N ASN A 9 25.50 -14.15 15.14
CA ASN A 9 25.89 -13.31 16.28
C ASN A 9 26.46 -11.94 15.84
N GLN A 10 26.41 -11.61 14.55
CA GLN A 10 26.81 -10.29 14.08
C GLN A 10 25.74 -9.27 14.46
N ILE A 11 26.05 -8.40 15.42
CA ILE A 11 25.20 -7.28 15.81
C ILE A 11 25.37 -6.18 14.76
N SER A 12 24.28 -5.80 14.10
CA SER A 12 24.20 -4.58 13.29
C SER A 12 23.15 -3.67 13.88
N LEU A 13 23.47 -2.38 14.00
CA LEU A 13 22.52 -1.38 14.48
C LEU A 13 21.45 -1.13 13.40
N ILE A 14 20.17 -1.08 13.80
CA ILE A 14 19.06 -0.85 12.87
C ILE A 14 19.27 0.41 12.01
N PRO A 15 19.67 1.58 12.56
CA PRO A 15 19.88 2.78 11.75
C PRO A 15 20.94 2.60 10.64
N GLU A 16 22.03 1.91 10.95
CA GLU A 16 23.09 1.65 9.96
C GLU A 16 22.63 0.66 8.88
N LEU A 17 21.86 -0.34 9.28
CA LEU A 17 21.29 -1.33 8.37
C LEU A 17 20.26 -0.69 7.42
N VAL A 18 19.41 0.20 7.94
CA VAL A 18 18.48 1.03 7.16
C VAL A 18 19.24 1.89 6.14
N LYS A 19 20.26 2.65 6.58
CA LYS A 19 21.07 3.50 5.71
C LYS A 19 21.71 2.69 4.57
N ASN A 20 22.32 1.55 4.90
CA ASN A 20 23.05 0.72 3.94
C ASN A 20 22.17 -0.06 2.97
N ARG A 21 20.96 -0.49 3.40
CA ARG A 21 20.08 -1.32 2.57
C ARG A 21 18.99 -0.53 1.85
N ILE A 22 18.57 0.61 2.40
CA ILE A 22 17.46 1.41 1.89
C ILE A 22 17.95 2.74 1.35
N GLU A 23 18.66 3.56 2.13
CA GLU A 23 18.99 4.94 1.74
C GLU A 23 20.14 5.03 0.71
N ASN A 24 21.11 4.14 0.78
CA ASN A 24 22.26 4.15 -0.12
C ASN A 24 22.02 3.36 -1.42
N LYS A 25 20.85 2.73 -1.58
CA LYS A 25 20.52 1.87 -2.72
C LYS A 25 19.12 2.17 -3.26
N PRO A 26 18.83 1.88 -4.53
CA PRO A 26 17.46 1.83 -5.01
C PRO A 26 16.66 0.80 -4.22
N HIS A 27 15.51 1.19 -3.68
CA HIS A 27 14.65 0.32 -2.90
C HIS A 27 13.18 0.65 -3.14
N ALA A 28 12.32 -0.37 -3.27
CA ALA A 28 10.90 -0.20 -3.54
C ALA A 28 10.18 0.69 -2.49
N ALA A 29 10.54 0.55 -1.21
CA ALA A 29 9.98 1.39 -0.14
C ALA A 29 10.18 2.90 -0.41
N ARG A 30 11.32 3.30 -0.98
CA ARG A 30 11.60 4.70 -1.34
C ARG A 30 10.75 5.17 -2.50
N PHE A 31 10.52 4.29 -3.47
CA PHE A 31 9.64 4.58 -4.59
C PHE A 31 8.21 4.83 -4.11
N PHE A 32 7.65 3.94 -3.28
CA PHE A 32 6.29 4.12 -2.76
C PHE A 32 6.16 5.34 -1.84
N PHE A 33 7.17 5.61 -1.01
CA PHE A 33 7.20 6.82 -0.20
C PHE A 33 7.24 8.09 -1.06
N TYR A 34 8.09 8.11 -2.09
CA TYR A 34 8.15 9.22 -3.04
C TYR A 34 6.81 9.43 -3.74
N ILE A 35 6.20 8.37 -4.31
CA ILE A 35 4.88 8.45 -4.96
C ILE A 35 3.84 9.03 -3.99
N ALA A 36 3.72 8.49 -2.78
CA ALA A 36 2.77 8.98 -1.79
C ALA A 36 3.02 10.45 -1.38
N SER A 37 4.28 10.92 -1.43
CA SER A 37 4.65 12.30 -1.09
C SER A 37 4.32 13.33 -2.18
N VAL A 38 4.22 12.89 -3.44
CA VAL A 38 3.89 13.79 -4.58
C VAL A 38 2.41 13.73 -4.94
N LEU A 39 1.68 12.72 -4.49
CA LEU A 39 0.23 12.65 -4.66
C LEU A 39 -0.46 13.71 -3.80
N TYR A 40 -1.40 14.41 -4.41
CA TYR A 40 -2.43 15.15 -3.69
C TYR A 40 -3.42 14.16 -3.09
N LEU A 41 -3.40 14.08 -1.77
CA LEU A 41 -4.26 13.21 -0.98
C LEU A 41 -5.26 14.12 -0.25
N PRO A 42 -6.46 14.45 -0.78
CA PRO A 42 -7.42 15.34 -0.11
C PRO A 42 -8.23 14.68 1.01
N PHE A 43 -8.15 13.36 1.13
CA PHE A 43 -8.88 12.55 2.11
C PHE A 43 -8.08 12.27 3.39
N TYR A 44 -8.74 11.99 4.51
CA TYR A 44 -8.14 11.88 5.87
C TYR A 44 -7.74 13.25 6.44
N GLU A 45 -8.72 14.13 6.68
CA GLU A 45 -8.44 15.41 7.35
C GLU A 45 -7.78 15.19 8.71
N THR A 46 -6.73 15.96 8.94
CA THR A 46 -6.01 15.96 10.21
C THR A 46 -6.76 16.87 11.17
N GLU A 47 -7.75 16.30 11.87
CA GLU A 47 -8.34 17.01 13.00
C GLU A 47 -7.29 17.14 14.10
N TYR A 48 -6.91 18.37 14.43
CA TYR A 48 -5.91 18.68 15.47
C TYR A 48 -6.51 18.61 16.88
N GLN A 49 -7.34 17.60 17.16
CA GLN A 49 -7.90 17.36 18.49
C GLN A 49 -7.36 16.04 19.05
N GLY A 50 -6.68 16.12 20.21
CA GLY A 50 -6.11 14.95 20.89
C GLY A 50 -4.74 14.54 20.34
N THR A 51 -4.53 13.24 20.11
CA THR A 51 -3.26 12.68 19.62
C THR A 51 -2.90 13.27 18.26
N PRO A 52 -1.62 13.67 18.05
CA PRO A 52 -1.18 14.15 16.75
C PRO A 52 -1.56 13.16 15.63
N PRO A 53 -2.17 13.65 14.55
CA PRO A 53 -2.57 12.77 13.47
C PRO A 53 -1.34 12.19 12.76
N TYR A 54 -1.56 11.02 12.14
CA TYR A 54 -0.54 10.37 11.34
C TYR A 54 -0.22 11.17 10.07
N ASP A 55 1.04 11.11 9.64
CA ASP A 55 1.46 11.68 8.37
C ASP A 55 0.80 10.92 7.20
N ARG A 56 0.08 11.66 6.34
CA ARG A 56 -0.73 11.09 5.25
C ARG A 56 0.12 10.36 4.21
N PRO A 57 1.18 11.00 3.63
CA PRO A 57 2.10 10.30 2.74
C PRO A 57 2.66 9.02 3.35
N THR A 58 3.02 9.03 4.63
CA THR A 58 3.58 7.84 5.30
C THR A 58 2.58 6.68 5.37
N LEU A 59 1.32 6.95 5.75
CA LEU A 59 0.28 5.90 5.78
C LEU A 59 0.00 5.35 4.38
N VAL A 60 -0.16 6.22 3.39
CA VAL A 60 -0.43 5.80 2.00
C VAL A 60 0.75 5.02 1.44
N ALA A 61 1.98 5.46 1.68
CA ALA A 61 3.19 4.75 1.30
C ALA A 61 3.25 3.34 1.91
N LEU A 62 2.93 3.22 3.20
CA LEU A 62 2.90 1.93 3.89
C LEU A 62 1.87 0.99 3.27
N ILE A 63 0.66 1.48 2.99
CA ILE A 63 -0.42 0.68 2.37
C ILE A 63 0.02 0.20 0.98
N LEU A 64 0.46 1.11 0.11
CA LEU A 64 0.88 0.77 -1.26
C LEU A 64 2.08 -0.19 -1.28
N TYR A 65 3.06 0.03 -0.42
CA TYR A 65 4.23 -0.85 -0.31
C TYR A 65 3.86 -2.23 0.22
N SER A 66 2.91 -2.32 1.15
CA SER A 66 2.42 -3.59 1.69
C SER A 66 1.63 -4.38 0.64
N LEU A 67 0.76 -3.71 -0.12
CA LEU A 67 0.05 -4.31 -1.26
C LEU A 67 1.02 -4.83 -2.32
N TYR A 68 2.07 -4.07 -2.64
CA TYR A 68 3.14 -4.51 -3.54
C TYR A 68 3.88 -5.76 -3.03
N LYS A 69 3.94 -5.98 -1.71
CA LYS A 69 4.51 -7.17 -1.08
C LYS A 69 3.50 -8.28 -0.81
N GLY A 70 2.28 -8.16 -1.34
CA GLY A 70 1.24 -9.18 -1.24
C GLY A 70 0.56 -9.23 0.13
N GLN A 71 0.57 -8.13 0.88
CA GLN A 71 -0.15 -7.99 2.15
C GLN A 71 -1.42 -7.19 1.87
N PHE A 72 -2.58 -7.83 1.96
CA PHE A 72 -3.83 -7.28 1.45
C PHE A 72 -4.79 -6.83 2.55
N THR A 73 -4.67 -7.43 3.74
CA THR A 73 -5.49 -7.06 4.90
C THR A 73 -4.75 -6.09 5.81
N PRO A 74 -5.46 -5.17 6.49
CA PRO A 74 -4.86 -4.27 7.47
C PRO A 74 -4.01 -4.99 8.53
N GLU A 75 -4.45 -6.17 8.98
CA GLU A 75 -3.74 -7.00 9.95
C GLU A 75 -2.40 -7.50 9.40
N GLU A 76 -2.39 -8.02 8.17
CA GLU A 76 -1.16 -8.41 7.46
C GLU A 76 -0.20 -7.22 7.29
N MET A 77 -0.73 -6.04 6.93
CA MET A 77 0.06 -4.82 6.78
C MET A 77 0.73 -4.40 8.09
N ILE A 78 0.03 -4.54 9.22
CA ILE A 78 0.58 -4.23 10.55
C ILE A 78 1.70 -5.21 10.91
N GLU A 79 1.51 -6.51 10.69
CA GLU A 79 2.55 -7.49 11.00
C GLU A 79 3.77 -7.30 10.09
N PHE A 80 3.54 -7.08 8.80
CA PHE A 80 4.57 -6.73 7.84
C PHE A 80 5.35 -5.47 8.25
N ALA A 81 4.67 -4.45 8.78
CA ALA A 81 5.30 -3.21 9.20
C ALA A 81 6.23 -3.36 10.41
N LYS A 82 6.02 -4.38 11.25
CA LYS A 82 6.89 -4.68 12.40
C LYS A 82 8.20 -5.34 11.99
N GLU A 83 8.17 -6.16 10.94
CA GLU A 83 9.30 -7.02 10.58
C GLU A 83 10.06 -6.55 9.34
N ASN A 84 9.36 -5.94 8.38
CA ASN A 84 9.96 -5.57 7.11
C ASN A 84 10.76 -4.27 7.23
N LEU A 85 12.07 -4.36 6.97
CA LEU A 85 12.97 -3.19 7.01
C LEU A 85 12.49 -2.00 6.16
N GLY A 86 11.91 -2.25 4.99
CA GLY A 86 11.41 -1.18 4.13
C GLY A 86 10.18 -0.49 4.73
N ALA A 87 9.30 -1.23 5.37
CA ALA A 87 8.12 -0.69 6.03
C ALA A 87 8.50 0.07 7.32
N ILE A 88 9.46 -0.45 8.08
CA ILE A 88 10.07 0.25 9.23
C ILE A 88 10.69 1.56 8.78
N TRP A 89 11.39 1.58 7.63
CA TRP A 89 11.95 2.81 7.08
C TRP A 89 10.87 3.82 6.67
N ILE A 90 9.78 3.36 6.03
CA ILE A 90 8.63 4.23 5.69
C ILE A 90 8.05 4.86 6.96
N LEU A 91 7.77 4.05 7.99
CA LEU A 91 7.26 4.55 9.27
C LEU A 91 8.23 5.52 9.94
N GLY A 92 9.53 5.28 9.83
CA GLY A 92 10.57 6.12 10.43
C GLY A 92 10.39 6.20 11.95
N LYS A 93 10.09 7.41 12.46
CA LYS A 93 9.81 7.65 13.89
C LYS A 93 8.32 7.66 14.23
N MET A 94 7.45 7.50 13.23
CA MET A 94 6.01 7.46 13.43
C MET A 94 5.64 6.21 14.21
N SER A 95 4.66 6.32 15.10
CA SER A 95 4.12 5.16 15.80
C SER A 95 3.48 4.19 14.78
N LEU A 96 3.46 2.90 15.13
CA LEU A 96 2.77 1.91 14.33
C LEU A 96 1.26 2.24 14.30
N PRO A 97 0.62 2.38 13.12
CA PRO A 97 -0.81 2.58 13.05
C PRO A 97 -1.59 1.36 13.55
N SER A 98 -2.87 1.54 13.85
CA SER A 98 -3.77 0.42 14.11
C SER A 98 -4.37 -0.12 12.81
N ALA A 99 -4.82 -1.38 12.79
CA ALA A 99 -5.56 -1.94 11.67
C ALA A 99 -6.78 -1.06 11.30
N LYS A 100 -7.52 -0.56 12.30
CA LYS A 100 -8.65 0.37 12.10
C LYS A 100 -8.23 1.67 11.41
N THR A 101 -7.05 2.20 11.75
CA THR A 101 -6.50 3.40 11.10
C THR A 101 -6.24 3.12 9.61
N LEU A 102 -5.61 1.99 9.30
CA LEU A 102 -5.35 1.59 7.92
C LEU A 102 -6.65 1.34 7.15
N SER A 103 -7.62 0.63 7.73
CA SER A 103 -8.93 0.41 7.09
C SER A 103 -9.62 1.72 6.73
N ARG A 104 -9.58 2.72 7.61
CA ARG A 104 -10.17 4.05 7.34
C ARG A 104 -9.47 4.72 6.16
N VAL A 105 -8.14 4.75 6.16
CA VAL A 105 -7.38 5.34 5.04
C VAL A 105 -7.61 4.59 3.74
N ILE A 106 -7.72 3.26 3.77
CA ILE A 106 -8.05 2.46 2.57
C ILE A 106 -9.44 2.82 2.05
N ALA A 107 -10.44 2.94 2.92
CA ALA A 107 -11.78 3.37 2.52
C ALA A 107 -11.74 4.78 1.90
N ASP A 108 -11.05 5.71 2.54
CA ASP A 108 -10.86 7.08 2.06
C ASP A 108 -10.15 7.13 0.68
N ILE A 109 -9.14 6.28 0.46
CA ILE A 109 -8.47 6.10 -0.84
C ILE A 109 -9.46 5.61 -1.90
N LEU A 110 -10.27 4.60 -1.55
CA LEU A 110 -11.22 3.99 -2.48
C LEU A 110 -12.34 4.96 -2.87
N ASP A 111 -12.83 5.76 -1.91
CA ASP A 111 -13.83 6.80 -2.16
C ASP A 111 -13.29 7.90 -3.09
N ASN A 112 -11.96 8.06 -3.16
CA ASN A 112 -11.27 9.05 -4.00
C ASN A 112 -10.43 8.39 -5.11
N ILE A 113 -10.74 7.15 -5.49
CA ILE A 113 -9.88 6.35 -6.35
C ILE A 113 -9.69 6.96 -7.74
N GLU A 114 -10.71 7.60 -8.30
CA GLU A 114 -10.65 8.24 -9.62
C GLU A 114 -9.61 9.37 -9.64
N LEU A 115 -9.64 10.24 -8.61
CA LEU A 115 -8.70 11.34 -8.46
C LEU A 115 -7.26 10.85 -8.27
N ILE A 116 -7.07 9.81 -7.46
CA ILE A 116 -5.74 9.23 -7.23
C ILE A 116 -5.23 8.57 -8.51
N PHE A 117 -6.10 7.86 -9.23
CA PHE A 117 -5.76 7.18 -10.47
C PHE A 117 -5.33 8.15 -11.57
N GLU A 118 -6.04 9.27 -11.74
CA GLU A 118 -5.66 10.34 -12.67
C GLU A 118 -4.24 10.87 -12.37
N GLN A 119 -3.95 11.15 -11.10
CA GLN A 119 -2.63 11.62 -10.69
C GLN A 119 -1.53 10.59 -10.97
N VAL A 120 -1.79 9.31 -10.72
CA VAL A 120 -0.84 8.23 -11.02
C VAL A 120 -0.57 8.15 -12.53
N ILE A 121 -1.59 8.29 -13.38
CA ILE A 121 -1.42 8.35 -14.84
C ILE A 121 -0.53 9.55 -15.23
N CYS A 122 -0.79 10.73 -14.66
CA CYS A 122 0.00 11.92 -14.92
C CYS A 122 1.48 11.76 -14.51
N LEU A 123 1.74 11.12 -13.36
CA LEU A 123 3.10 10.78 -12.93
C LEU A 123 3.77 9.80 -13.90
N CYS A 124 3.06 8.75 -14.31
CA CYS A 124 3.56 7.78 -15.28
C CYS A 124 3.88 8.44 -16.63
N HIS A 125 3.04 9.37 -17.09
CA HIS A 125 3.32 10.17 -18.29
C HIS A 125 4.58 11.03 -18.12
N THR A 126 4.71 11.72 -17.00
CA THR A 126 5.87 12.58 -16.69
C THR A 126 7.19 11.80 -16.65
N PHE A 127 7.15 10.55 -16.19
CA PHE A 127 8.30 9.65 -16.18
C PHE A 127 8.51 8.88 -17.49
N ASN A 128 7.75 9.18 -18.55
CA ASN A 128 7.78 8.45 -19.82
C ASN A 128 7.57 6.93 -19.65
N LEU A 129 6.77 6.52 -18.66
CA LEU A 129 6.41 5.11 -18.41
C LEU A 129 5.21 4.67 -19.25
N ILE A 130 4.48 5.62 -19.82
CA ILE A 130 3.36 5.37 -20.73
C ILE A 130 3.89 5.51 -22.15
N GLY A 131 3.82 4.42 -22.93
CA GLY A 131 4.11 4.48 -24.36
C GLY A 131 3.13 5.42 -25.06
N GLN A 132 3.62 6.32 -25.90
CA GLN A 132 2.78 7.25 -26.68
C GLN A 132 1.98 6.56 -27.81
N GLU A 133 2.01 5.23 -27.86
CA GLU A 133 1.26 4.43 -28.83
C GLU A 133 -0.19 4.19 -28.38
N ARG A 134 -0.99 3.54 -29.23
CA ARG A 134 -2.42 3.28 -28.98
C ARG A 134 -2.63 2.64 -27.60
N MET A 135 -3.36 3.34 -26.72
CA MET A 135 -3.82 2.80 -25.45
C MET A 135 -4.95 1.80 -25.70
N TYR A 136 -4.75 0.55 -25.32
CA TYR A 136 -5.78 -0.47 -25.32
C TYR A 136 -6.35 -0.55 -23.90
N ILE A 137 -7.62 -0.19 -23.74
CA ILE A 137 -8.35 -0.42 -22.49
C ILE A 137 -8.87 -1.86 -22.56
N ASP A 138 -8.19 -2.80 -21.88
CA ASP A 138 -8.71 -4.15 -21.74
C ASP A 138 -9.89 -4.09 -20.75
N GLY A 139 -11.10 -4.11 -21.30
CA GLY A 139 -12.31 -4.13 -20.51
C GLY A 139 -12.39 -5.46 -19.76
N THR A 140 -12.13 -5.45 -18.45
CA THR A 140 -12.39 -6.60 -17.62
C THR A 140 -13.89 -6.90 -17.69
N LYS A 141 -14.28 -7.99 -18.36
CA LYS A 141 -15.62 -8.54 -18.18
C LYS A 141 -15.67 -9.15 -16.80
N THR A 142 -16.02 -8.35 -15.79
CA THR A 142 -16.56 -8.84 -14.53
C THR A 142 -17.78 -9.66 -14.91
N LYS A 143 -17.59 -10.97 -15.10
CA LYS A 143 -18.69 -11.90 -15.23
C LYS A 143 -19.45 -11.77 -13.92
N ALA A 144 -20.53 -10.99 -13.94
CA ALA A 144 -21.59 -11.13 -12.98
C ALA A 144 -21.88 -12.62 -12.92
N ASN A 145 -21.58 -13.25 -11.79
CA ASN A 145 -22.08 -14.59 -11.49
C ASN A 145 -23.59 -14.45 -11.21
N ALA A 146 -24.32 -14.02 -12.23
CA ALA A 146 -25.77 -13.86 -12.25
C ALA A 146 -26.38 -15.09 -12.93
N SER A 147 -25.91 -16.28 -12.55
CA SER A 147 -26.67 -17.49 -12.87
C SER A 147 -28.01 -17.38 -12.12
N LYS A 148 -29.10 -17.24 -12.88
CA LYS A 148 -30.48 -17.35 -12.36
C LYS A 148 -30.68 -18.60 -11.50
N HIS A 149 -29.91 -19.66 -11.76
CA HIS A 149 -29.96 -20.93 -11.04
C HIS A 149 -29.17 -20.94 -9.71
N LYS A 150 -28.28 -19.97 -9.48
CA LYS A 150 -27.58 -19.79 -8.18
C LYS A 150 -28.17 -18.65 -7.32
N ALA A 151 -29.02 -17.80 -7.90
CA ALA A 151 -29.74 -16.74 -7.21
C ALA A 151 -31.07 -17.27 -6.59
N MET A 152 -30.99 -18.28 -5.72
CA MET A 152 -32.11 -18.72 -4.89
C MET A 152 -32.18 -17.86 -3.63
N SER A 153 -33.19 -17.01 -3.51
CA SER A 153 -33.49 -16.35 -2.23
C SER A 153 -34.25 -17.32 -1.31
N TYR A 154 -34.08 -17.18 0.00
CA TYR A 154 -34.77 -18.01 1.00
C TYR A 154 -36.30 -17.94 0.84
N GLU A 155 -36.82 -16.76 0.48
CA GLU A 155 -38.24 -16.57 0.14
C GLU A 155 -38.70 -17.41 -1.05
N TYR A 156 -37.85 -17.60 -2.07
CA TYR A 156 -38.15 -18.47 -3.23
C TYR A 156 -38.12 -19.96 -2.88
N MET A 157 -37.32 -20.37 -1.88
CA MET A 157 -37.29 -21.76 -1.38
C MET A 157 -38.55 -22.13 -0.58
N CYS A 158 -39.18 -21.17 0.09
CA CYS A 158 -40.34 -21.41 0.95
C CYS A 158 -41.69 -21.37 0.22
N LYS A 159 -41.73 -20.99 -1.06
CA LYS A 159 -42.94 -21.09 -1.88
C LYS A 159 -43.06 -22.50 -2.46
N LYS A 160 -44.06 -23.24 -1.99
CA LYS A 160 -44.42 -24.58 -2.45
C LYS A 160 -45.71 -24.53 -3.26
#